data_AF-A0A2S5N3Z4-F1
#
_entry.id   AF-A0A2S5N3Z4-F1
#
_cell.length_a   1.000
_cell.length_b   1.000
_cell.length_c   1.000
_cell.angle_alpha   90.00
_cell.angle_beta   90.00
_cell.angle_gamma   90.00
#
_symmetry.space_group_name_H-M   'P 1'
#
loop_
_entity.id
_entity.type
_entity.pdbx_description
1 polymer ?
#
loop_
_entity_poly.entity_id
_entity_poly.type
_entity_poly.pdbx_seq_one_letter_code
_entity_poly.pdbx_strand_id
1 'polypeptide(L)'
;MRGAYRRIHNWIVPPYATLLVEDTLPKQLKRRTLYIVEEDGFQEQAAMICPCGCHSVLHMNLLPDERPCWRVTRHDDGTTTLHPSVWRKKDCGSHFWFRNGRVVWC
;
A
#
# COMPACT_ATOMS: atom_id res chain seq x y z
N MET A 1 -26.93 -4.31 -0.17
CA MET A 1 -26.38 -3.95 1.15
C MET A 1 -24.83 -3.81 1.14
N ARG A 2 -24.23 -2.98 0.27
CA ARG A 2 -22.74 -2.82 0.20
C ARG A 2 -22.23 -1.37 0.25
N GLY A 3 -23.12 -0.38 0.15
CA GLY A 3 -22.74 1.05 0.03
C GLY A 3 -22.62 1.82 1.34
N ALA A 4 -23.52 1.60 2.30
CA ALA A 4 -23.58 2.39 3.54
C ALA A 4 -22.41 2.09 4.50
N TYR A 5 -22.04 0.81 4.64
CA TYR A 5 -20.98 0.36 5.54
C TYR A 5 -19.60 0.95 5.17
N ARG A 6 -19.31 1.05 3.87
CA ARG A 6 -18.05 1.60 3.33
C ARG A 6 -17.91 3.11 3.56
N ARG A 7 -19.01 3.86 3.60
CA ARG A 7 -19.01 5.32 3.85
C ARG A 7 -18.75 5.63 5.33
N ILE A 8 -19.43 4.94 6.24
CA ILE A 8 -19.26 5.12 7.68
C ILE A 8 -17.85 4.64 8.12
N HIS A 9 -17.42 3.46 7.63
CA HIS A 9 -16.08 2.95 7.91
C HIS A 9 -14.98 3.92 7.44
N ASN A 10 -15.14 4.55 6.28
CA ASN A 10 -14.16 5.51 5.80
C ASN A 10 -14.09 6.79 6.63
N TRP A 11 -15.17 7.15 7.33
CA TRP A 11 -15.21 8.31 8.21
C TRP A 11 -14.57 8.06 9.57
N ILE A 12 -14.68 6.83 10.09
CA ILE A 12 -14.19 6.45 11.42
C ILE A 12 -12.74 5.96 11.36
N VAL A 13 -12.37 5.29 10.27
CA VAL A 13 -11.07 4.66 10.13
C VAL A 13 -10.16 5.61 9.32
N PRO A 14 -9.05 6.12 9.90
CA PRO A 14 -8.15 7.06 9.21
C PRO A 14 -7.56 6.41 7.96
N PRO A 15 -6.95 7.15 7.02
CA PRO A 15 -6.16 6.52 5.97
C PRO A 15 -4.98 5.72 6.56
N TYR A 16 -4.39 4.84 5.75
CA TYR A 16 -3.10 4.23 6.05
C TYR A 16 -2.05 5.35 6.12
N ALA A 17 -1.15 5.26 7.09
CA ALA A 17 0.00 6.14 7.13
C ALA A 17 0.96 5.81 5.97
N THR A 18 1.63 6.81 5.44
CA THR A 18 2.76 6.64 4.52
C THR A 18 4.04 6.99 5.26
N LEU A 19 5.02 6.09 5.27
CA LEU A 19 6.34 6.34 5.84
C LEU A 19 7.41 6.14 4.79
N LEU A 20 8.24 7.16 4.58
CA LEU A 20 9.45 7.05 3.79
C LEU A 20 10.56 6.49 4.70
N VAL A 21 11.33 5.54 4.19
CA VAL A 21 12.49 4.98 4.87
C VAL A 21 13.66 4.99 3.91
N GLU A 22 14.84 5.35 4.43
CA GLU A 22 16.09 5.32 3.69
C GLU A 22 16.66 3.89 3.73
N ASP A 23 17.15 3.41 2.58
CA ASP A 23 17.86 2.15 2.34
C ASP A 23 17.05 0.86 2.59
N THR A 24 16.49 0.66 3.78
CA THR A 24 15.90 -0.63 4.17
C THR A 24 14.61 -0.53 4.97
N LEU A 25 13.76 -1.55 4.81
CA LEU A 25 12.55 -1.70 5.62
C LEU A 25 12.90 -1.96 7.09
N PRO A 26 12.05 -1.48 8.03
CA PRO A 26 12.20 -1.84 9.43
C PRO A 26 12.02 -3.35 9.64
N LYS A 27 12.70 -3.92 10.65
CA LYS A 27 12.59 -5.34 11.01
C LYS A 27 11.15 -5.82 11.25
N GLN A 28 10.27 -4.91 11.68
CA GLN A 28 8.86 -5.17 11.89
C GLN A 28 8.03 -4.04 11.28
N LEU A 29 7.13 -4.40 10.38
CA LEU A 29 6.20 -3.44 9.78
C LEU A 29 5.00 -3.23 10.71
N LYS A 30 4.52 -1.99 10.78
CA LYS A 30 3.28 -1.68 11.48
C LYS A 30 2.07 -1.99 10.59
N ARG A 31 0.98 -2.45 11.22
CA ARG A 31 -0.32 -2.53 10.52
C ARG A 31 -0.70 -1.14 10.03
N ARG A 32 -1.48 -1.10 8.95
CA ARG A 32 -2.08 0.15 8.44
C ARG A 32 -1.07 1.22 8.05
N THR A 33 0.11 0.79 7.61
CA THR A 33 1.20 1.66 7.15
C THR A 33 1.70 1.15 5.81
N LEU A 34 1.87 2.05 4.85
CA LEU A 34 2.59 1.82 3.61
C LEU A 34 4.00 2.41 3.78
N TYR A 35 5.00 1.55 3.71
CA TYR A 35 6.39 1.95 3.69
C TYR A 35 6.82 2.15 2.24
N ILE A 36 7.59 3.20 1.98
CA ILE A 36 8.25 3.45 0.70
C ILE A 36 9.74 3.55 1.01
N VAL A 37 10.50 2.62 0.44
CA VAL A 37 11.96 2.64 0.49
C VAL A 37 12.44 3.58 -0.60
N GLU A 38 13.20 4.60 -0.19
CA GLU A 38 13.86 5.54 -1.09
C GLU A 38 15.38 5.42 -0.90
N GLU A 39 16.11 5.31 -2.01
CA GLU A 39 17.58 5.29 -2.06
C GLU A 39 18.02 6.28 -3.15
N ASP A 40 18.97 7.18 -2.83
CA ASP A 40 19.47 8.22 -3.73
C ASP A 40 18.38 9.05 -4.45
N GLY A 41 17.24 9.26 -3.78
CA GLY A 41 16.09 9.99 -4.33
C GLY A 41 15.20 9.19 -5.28
N PHE A 42 15.49 7.90 -5.49
CA PHE A 42 14.67 6.97 -6.25
C PHE A 42 13.81 6.11 -5.34
N GLN A 43 12.57 5.88 -5.76
CA GLN A 43 11.66 4.97 -5.07
C GLN A 43 11.88 3.55 -5.55
N GLU A 44 12.34 2.68 -4.65
CA GLU A 44 12.72 1.31 -5.02
C GLU A 44 11.61 0.30 -4.74
N GLN A 45 11.00 0.41 -3.56
CA GLN A 45 10.04 -0.57 -3.07
C GLN A 45 8.97 0.08 -2.22
N ALA A 46 7.73 -0.36 -2.41
CA ALA A 46 6.67 -0.17 -1.43
C ALA A 46 6.41 -1.48 -0.68
N ALA A 47 6.18 -1.40 0.63
CA ALA A 47 5.84 -2.58 1.43
C ALA A 47 4.76 -2.29 2.47
N MET A 48 3.89 -3.29 2.69
CA MET A 48 2.84 -3.20 3.70
C MET A 48 2.42 -4.58 4.19
N ILE A 49 1.90 -4.66 5.42
CA ILE A 49 1.20 -5.86 5.88
C ILE A 49 -0.10 -6.02 5.08
N CYS A 50 -0.33 -7.23 4.56
CA CYS A 50 -1.47 -7.56 3.74
C CYS A 50 -2.80 -7.20 4.45
N PRO A 51 -3.66 -6.37 3.83
CA PRO A 51 -4.87 -5.88 4.46
C PRO A 51 -5.96 -6.95 4.64
N CYS A 52 -5.81 -8.16 4.06
CA CYS A 52 -6.80 -9.23 4.21
C CYS A 52 -6.76 -9.94 5.58
N GLY A 53 -5.74 -9.66 6.41
CA GLY A 53 -5.59 -10.26 7.74
C GLY A 53 -4.68 -11.49 7.79
N CYS A 54 -4.11 -11.96 6.67
CA CYS A 54 -3.14 -13.07 6.67
C CYS A 54 -1.75 -12.70 7.23
N HIS A 55 -1.53 -11.42 7.54
CA HIS A 55 -0.28 -10.86 8.09
C HIS A 55 0.99 -10.98 7.23
N SER A 56 0.92 -11.59 6.05
CA SER A 56 2.04 -11.60 5.10
C SER A 56 2.43 -10.18 4.71
N VAL A 57 3.72 -9.93 4.53
CA VAL A 57 4.20 -8.67 3.93
C VAL A 57 4.00 -8.73 2.43
N LEU A 58 3.39 -7.69 1.87
CA LEU A 58 3.33 -7.45 0.44
C LEU A 58 4.50 -6.56 0.08
N HIS A 59 5.31 -7.00 -0.87
CA HIS A 59 6.38 -6.21 -1.49
C HIS A 59 5.94 -5.84 -2.91
N MET A 60 6.02 -4.56 -3.22
CA MET A 60 5.69 -4.00 -4.52
C MET A 60 6.93 -3.28 -5.06
N ASN A 61 7.47 -3.78 -6.17
CA ASN A 61 8.56 -3.12 -6.89
C ASN A 61 8.11 -1.75 -7.42
N LEU A 62 8.90 -0.71 -7.20
CA LEU A 62 8.66 0.63 -7.72
C LEU A 62 9.60 1.01 -8.87
N LEU A 63 10.67 0.23 -9.07
CA LEU A 63 11.60 0.43 -10.17
C LEU A 63 10.93 0.11 -11.52
N PRO A 64 11.11 0.97 -12.54
CA PRO A 64 10.39 0.86 -13.81
C PRO A 64 10.91 -0.24 -14.73
N ASP A 65 12.02 -0.90 -14.39
CA ASP A 65 12.70 -1.84 -15.28
C ASP A 65 12.14 -3.26 -15.21
N GLU A 66 11.53 -3.63 -14.08
CA GLU A 66 10.94 -4.96 -13.88
C GLU A 66 9.42 -4.92 -13.71
N ARG A 67 8.75 -6.05 -14.00
CA ARG A 67 7.30 -6.19 -13.87
C ARG A 67 6.94 -7.36 -12.95
N PRO A 68 5.88 -7.24 -12.14
CA PRO A 68 5.02 -6.06 -12.00
C PRO A 68 5.72 -4.91 -11.26
N CYS A 69 5.47 -3.67 -11.69
CA CYS A 69 5.90 -2.46 -10.97
C CYS A 69 4.69 -1.62 -10.61
N TRP A 70 4.85 -0.80 -9.59
CA TRP A 70 3.87 0.18 -9.16
C TRP A 70 4.46 1.58 -9.19
N ARG A 71 3.61 2.56 -9.44
CA ARG A 71 3.90 3.98 -9.27
C ARG A 71 3.21 4.47 -8.01
N VAL A 72 3.96 5.19 -7.20
CA VAL A 72 3.46 5.93 -6.04
C VAL A 72 3.07 7.34 -6.49
N THR A 73 1.92 7.81 -6.05
CA THR A 73 1.55 9.23 -6.09
C THR A 73 1.31 9.69 -4.67
N ARG A 74 2.11 10.66 -4.21
CA ARG A 74 1.93 11.34 -2.92
C ARG A 74 1.00 12.53 -3.11
N HIS A 75 0.12 12.75 -2.14
CA HIS A 75 -0.84 13.86 -2.16
C HIS A 75 -0.50 14.86 -1.06
N ASP A 76 -0.99 16.10 -1.20
CA ASP A 76 -0.73 17.19 -0.25
C ASP A 76 -1.30 16.92 1.16
N ASP A 77 -2.30 16.04 1.26
CA ASP A 77 -2.88 15.59 2.54
C ASP A 77 -2.04 14.50 3.25
N GLY A 78 -0.86 14.18 2.71
CA GLY A 78 0.06 13.17 3.22
C GLY A 78 -0.32 11.73 2.86
N THR A 79 -1.42 11.52 2.15
CA THR A 79 -1.82 10.17 1.71
C THR A 79 -1.10 9.76 0.44
N THR A 80 -1.29 8.50 0.04
CA THR A 80 -0.61 7.93 -1.13
C THR A 80 -1.54 7.04 -1.94
N THR A 81 -1.35 7.05 -3.25
CA THR A 81 -1.99 6.13 -4.20
C THR A 81 -0.92 5.24 -4.83
N LEU A 82 -1.23 3.95 -4.98
CA LEU A 82 -0.47 3.02 -5.80
C LEU A 82 -1.22 2.75 -7.10
N HIS A 83 -0.47 2.68 -8.20
CA HIS A 83 -0.97 2.27 -9.50
C HIS A 83 0.01 1.29 -10.16
N PRO A 84 -0.44 0.12 -10.67
CA PRO A 84 -1.83 -0.36 -10.77
C PRO A 84 -2.37 -0.93 -9.45
N SER A 85 -3.48 -1.68 -9.50
CA SER A 85 -3.98 -2.43 -8.34
C SER A 85 -2.93 -3.43 -7.83
N VAL A 86 -2.96 -3.73 -6.53
CA VAL A 86 -2.14 -4.79 -5.93
C VAL A 86 -2.90 -6.10 -6.05
N TRP A 87 -2.30 -7.09 -6.72
CA TRP A 87 -2.88 -8.42 -6.86
C TRP A 87 -1.87 -9.51 -6.50
N ARG A 88 -2.05 -10.09 -5.32
CA ARG A 88 -1.27 -11.23 -4.86
C ARG A 88 -1.89 -12.51 -5.44
N LYS A 89 -1.36 -12.99 -6.56
CA LYS A 89 -1.89 -14.17 -7.28
C LYS A 89 -1.69 -15.51 -6.54
N LYS A 90 -0.75 -15.57 -5.60
CA LYS A 90 -0.45 -16.74 -4.77
C LYS A 90 -0.92 -16.52 -3.34
N ASP A 91 -1.06 -17.60 -2.57
CA ASP A 91 -1.46 -17.60 -1.16
C ASP A 91 -2.86 -17.02 -0.90
N CYS A 92 -2.98 -15.89 -0.20
CA CYS A 92 -4.28 -15.36 0.23
C CYS A 92 -5.10 -14.70 -0.88
N GLY A 93 -4.58 -14.58 -2.11
CA GLY A 93 -5.35 -14.12 -3.27
C GLY A 93 -5.78 -12.65 -3.21
N SER A 94 -5.20 -11.82 -2.32
CA SER A 94 -5.69 -10.46 -2.10
C SER A 94 -5.59 -9.59 -3.36
N HIS A 95 -6.70 -8.95 -3.73
CA HIS A 95 -6.79 -8.04 -4.87
C HIS A 95 -7.51 -6.75 -4.49
N PHE A 96 -6.79 -5.64 -4.56
CA PHE A 96 -7.32 -4.33 -4.18
C PHE A 96 -6.61 -3.18 -4.88
N TRP A 97 -7.28 -2.04 -4.93
CA TRP A 97 -6.68 -0.75 -5.22
C TRP A 97 -6.24 -0.07 -3.91
N PHE A 98 -5.09 0.60 -3.93
CA PHE A 98 -4.66 1.48 -2.84
C PHE A 98 -4.72 2.92 -3.33
N ARG A 99 -5.69 3.70 -2.85
CA ARG A 99 -5.97 5.06 -3.33
C ARG A 99 -6.17 6.00 -2.16
N ASN A 100 -5.44 7.12 -2.14
CA ASN A 100 -5.50 8.16 -1.09
C ASN A 100 -5.44 7.54 0.31
N GLY A 101 -4.48 6.63 0.51
CA GLY A 101 -4.27 5.91 1.77
C GLY A 101 -5.34 4.87 2.10
N ARG A 102 -6.19 4.46 1.15
CA ARG A 102 -7.29 3.52 1.40
C ARG A 102 -7.22 2.28 0.52
N VAL A 103 -7.51 1.14 1.14
CA VAL A 103 -7.73 -0.13 0.45
C VAL A 103 -9.16 -0.16 -0.10
N VAL A 104 -9.29 -0.29 -1.41
CA VAL A 104 -10.56 -0.48 -2.13
C VAL A 104 -10.51 -1.85 -2.80
N TRP A 105 -11.17 -2.82 -2.18
CA TRP A 105 -11.25 -4.20 -2.66
C TRP A 105 -11.96 -4.30 -4.01
N CYS A 106 -11.49 -5.24 -4.84
CA CYS A 106 -12.13 -5.62 -6.10
C CYS A 106 -13.33 -6.55 -5.87
#